data_AF-A0A2H0A025-F1
#
_entry.id   AF-A0A2H0A025-F1
#
_cell.length_a   1.000
_cell.length_b   1.000
_cell.length_c   1.000
_cell.angle_alpha   90.00
_cell.angle_beta   90.00
_cell.angle_gamma   90.00
#
_symmetry.space_group_name_H-M   'P 1'
#
loop_
_entity.id
_entity.type
_entity.pdbx_description
1 polymer ?
#
loop_
_entity_poly.entity_id
_entity_poly.type
_entity_poly.pdbx_seq_one_letter_code
_entity_poly.pdbx_strand_id
1 'polypeptide(L)' 'MKIALIYPPTADPTAPYLSVPALAGYLRANGVEVLRIDANIEAYDYLLKEDRLAALAHRLEHRLKRL' A
#
# COMPACT_ATOMS: atom_id res chain seq x y z
N MET A 1 -20.58 -10.79 -10.54
CA MET A 1 -20.02 -9.43 -10.37
C MET A 1 -18.79 -9.53 -9.48
N LYS A 2 -17.70 -8.86 -9.83
CA LYS A 2 -16.44 -8.86 -9.08
C LYS A 2 -16.21 -7.50 -8.44
N ILE A 3 -15.93 -7.48 -7.13
CA ILE A 3 -15.66 -6.24 -6.37
C ILE A 3 -14.18 -6.23 -5.96
N ALA A 4 -13.53 -5.08 -6.14
CA ALA A 4 -12.23 -4.81 -5.54
C ALA A 4 -12.41 -4.06 -4.22
N LEU A 5 -11.83 -4.59 -3.14
CA LEU A 5 -11.68 -3.88 -1.87
C LEU A 5 -10.23 -3.43 -1.76
N ILE A 6 -10.03 -2.12 -1.65
CA ILE A 6 -8.72 -1.49 -1.66
C ILE A 6 -8.51 -0.78 -0.33
N TYR A 7 -7.49 -1.20 0.44
CA TYR A 7 -6.95 -0.36 1.50
C TYR A 7 -6.02 0.67 0.87
N PRO A 8 -6.25 1.99 1.05
CA PRO A 8 -5.52 3.02 0.31
C PRO A 8 -4.03 3.06 0.66
N PRO A 9 -3.19 3.52 -0.29
CA PRO A 9 -1.76 3.69 -0.06
C PRO A 9 -1.47 4.79 0.97
N THR A 10 -0.30 4.74 1.60
CA THR A 10 0.23 5.76 2.53
C THR A 10 -0.63 6.02 3.78
N ALA A 11 -1.49 5.06 4.14
CA ALA A 11 -2.17 5.02 5.42
C ALA A 11 -1.23 4.50 6.52
N ASP A 12 -1.68 4.53 7.79
CA ASP A 12 -0.87 4.07 8.93
C ASP A 12 -0.39 2.61 8.75
N PRO A 13 0.93 2.35 8.65
CA PRO A 13 1.45 0.99 8.47
C PRO A 13 1.59 0.22 9.79
N THR A 14 1.29 0.83 10.93
CA THR A 14 1.55 0.24 12.25
C THR A 14 0.43 -0.69 12.73
N ALA A 15 -0.73 -0.69 12.06
CA ALA A 15 -1.85 -1.56 12.40
C ALA A 15 -2.55 -2.12 11.15
N PRO A 16 -3.03 -3.38 11.20
CA PRO A 16 -3.80 -3.97 10.10
C PRO A 16 -5.20 -3.35 10.01
N TYR A 17 -5.65 -3.07 8.78
CA TYR A 17 -6.98 -2.51 8.55
C TYR A 17 -8.05 -3.61 8.45
N LEU A 18 -8.62 -3.97 9.59
CA LEU A 18 -9.51 -5.15 9.75
C LEU A 18 -10.86 -5.06 9.00
N SER A 19 -11.31 -3.87 8.61
CA SER A 19 -12.60 -3.72 7.92
C SER A 19 -12.61 -4.37 6.53
N VAL A 20 -11.48 -4.36 5.81
CA VAL A 20 -11.33 -4.97 4.48
C VAL A 20 -11.48 -6.50 4.52
N PRO A 21 -10.73 -7.27 5.35
CA PRO A 21 -10.92 -8.71 5.44
C PRO A 21 -12.29 -9.09 6.02
N ALA A 22 -12.86 -8.30 6.94
CA ALA A 22 -14.20 -8.54 7.48
C ALA A 22 -15.27 -8.43 6.38
N LEU A 23 -15.27 -7.33 5.62
CA LEU A 23 -16.20 -7.13 4.50
C LEU A 23 -15.99 -8.16 3.39
N ALA A 24 -14.74 -8.52 3.09
CA ALA A 24 -14.43 -9.56 2.11
C ALA A 24 -15.04 -10.92 2.51
N GLY A 25 -14.96 -11.29 3.79
CA GLY A 25 -15.57 -12.51 4.32
C GLY A 25 -17.09 -12.52 4.14
N TYR A 26 -17.75 -11.43 4.55
CA TYR A 26 -19.20 -11.27 4.38
C TYR A 26 -19.65 -11.37 2.92
N LEU A 27 -18.99 -10.64 2.02
CA LEU A 27 -19.32 -10.62 0.60
C LEU A 27 -19.13 -12.01 -0.06
N ARG A 28 -18.03 -12.69 0.26
CA ARG A 28 -17.76 -14.05 -0.24
C ARG A 28 -18.79 -15.07 0.23
N ALA A 29 -19.21 -14.99 1.50
CA ALA A 29 -20.28 -15.85 2.04
C ALA A 29 -21.63 -15.64 1.32
N ASN A 30 -21.82 -14.47 0.67
CA ASN A 30 -23.00 -14.14 -0.12
C ASN A 30 -22.77 -14.30 -1.64
N GLY A 31 -21.79 -15.09 -2.05
CA GLY A 31 -21.55 -15.43 -3.47
C GLY A 31 -20.93 -14.32 -4.30
N VAL A 32 -20.40 -13.25 -3.68
CA VAL A 32 -19.70 -12.17 -4.38
C VAL A 32 -18.22 -12.51 -4.54
N GLU A 33 -17.71 -12.39 -5.76
CA GLU A 33 -16.27 -12.50 -6.01
C GLU A 33 -15.56 -11.22 -5.52
N VAL A 34 -14.56 -11.39 -4.64
CA VAL A 34 -13.82 -10.27 -4.03
C VAL A 34 -12.33 -10.38 -4.33
N LEU A 35 -11.81 -9.36 -5.02
CA LEU A 35 -10.39 -9.03 -5.12
C LEU A 35 -10.02 -8.15 -3.92
N ARG A 36 -9.00 -8.54 -3.15
CA ARG A 36 -8.47 -7.74 -2.03
C ARG A 36 -7.14 -7.15 -2.46
N ILE A 37 -6.98 -5.84 -2.26
CA ILE A 37 -5.77 -5.10 -2.56
C ILE A 37 -5.38 -4.33 -1.29
N ASP A 38 -4.19 -4.59 -0.79
CA ASP A 38 -3.60 -3.81 0.28
C ASP A 38 -2.58 -2.85 -0.36
N ALA A 39 -3.07 -1.74 -0.89
CA ALA A 39 -2.19 -0.77 -1.55
C ALA A 39 -1.29 -0.04 -0.54
N ASN A 40 -1.56 -0.16 0.76
CA ASN A 40 -0.71 0.42 1.79
C ASN A 40 0.61 -0.31 1.90
N ILE A 41 0.57 -1.62 2.12
CA ILE A 41 1.80 -2.42 2.21
C ILE A 41 2.55 -2.41 0.87
N GLU A 42 1.84 -2.47 -0.25
CA GLU A 42 2.45 -2.37 -1.59
C GLU A 42 3.15 -1.02 -1.80
N ALA A 43 2.57 0.09 -1.32
CA ALA A 43 3.20 1.40 -1.42
C ALA A 43 4.45 1.50 -0.56
N TYR A 44 4.43 1.02 0.69
CA TYR A 44 5.62 1.05 1.55
C TYR A 44 6.71 0.10 1.05
N ASP A 45 6.37 -1.12 0.62
CA ASP A 45 7.33 -2.03 -0.03
C ASP A 45 7.93 -1.39 -1.27
N TYR A 46 7.11 -0.72 -2.09
CA TYR A 46 7.60 -0.03 -3.27
C TYR A 46 8.54 1.12 -2.90
N LEU A 47 8.12 2.03 -1.99
CA LEU A 47 8.86 3.26 -1.66
C LEU A 47 10.14 3.02 -0.86
N LEU A 48 10.14 2.02 0.02
CA LEU A 48 11.24 1.75 0.95
C LEU A 48 12.24 0.72 0.41
N LYS A 49 12.14 0.33 -0.86
CA LYS A 49 13.16 -0.48 -1.54
C LYS A 49 14.50 0.26 -1.57
N GLU A 50 15.57 -0.51 -1.40
CA GLU A 50 16.95 -0.03 -1.32
C GLU A 50 17.33 0.86 -2.50
N ASP A 51 17.06 0.41 -3.73
CA ASP A 51 17.38 1.14 -4.96
C ASP A 51 16.69 2.52 -5.00
N ARG A 52 15.43 2.61 -4.55
CA ARG A 52 14.68 3.86 -4.50
C ARG A 52 15.17 4.79 -3.41
N LEU A 53 15.47 4.25 -2.22
CA LEU A 53 16.03 5.02 -1.12
C LEU A 53 17.41 5.57 -1.50
N ALA A 54 18.27 4.77 -2.13
CA ALA A 54 19.56 5.19 -2.63
C ALA A 54 19.42 6.29 -3.71
N ALA A 55 18.50 6.13 -4.67
CA ALA A 55 18.22 7.14 -5.68
C ALA A 55 17.67 8.44 -5.07
N LEU A 56 16.83 8.35 -4.03
CA LEU A 56 16.35 9.51 -3.30
C LEU A 56 17.49 10.22 -2.56
N ALA A 57 18.33 9.48 -1.83
CA ALA A 57 19.48 10.01 -1.11
C ALA A 57 20.43 10.77 -2.04
N HIS A 58 20.81 10.16 -3.17
CA HIS A 58 21.66 10.81 -4.18
C HIS A 58 21.07 12.14 -4.70
N ARG A 59 19.75 12.18 -4.96
CA ARG A 59 19.07 13.42 -5.40
C ARG A 59 19.09 14.49 -4.30
N LEU A 60 18.90 14.10 -3.04
CA LEU A 60 18.92 15.02 -1.89
C LEU A 60 20.32 15.61 -1.68
N GLU A 61 21.36 14.78 -1.74
CA GLU A 61 22.77 15.22 -1.63
C GLU A 61 23.13 16.22 -2.74
N HIS A 62 22.72 15.94 -3.98
CA HIS A 62 22.97 16.85 -5.09
C HIS A 62 22.22 18.19 -4.91
N ARG A 63 21.00 18.17 -4.36
CA ARG A 63 20.24 19.39 -4.07
C ARG A 63 20.87 20.19 -2.94
N LEU A 64 21.36 19.52 -1.90
CA LEU A 64 22.00 20.16 -0.75
C LEU A 64 23.29 20.88 -1.15
N LYS A 65 24.10 20.29 -2.05
CA LYS A 65 25.31 20.93 -2.61
C LYS A 65 25.04 22.21 -3.42
N ARG A 66 23.78 22.47 -3.78
CA ARG A 66 23.35 23.64 -4.58
C ARG A 66 22.70 24.75 -3.72
N LEU A 67 22.52 24.51 -2.43
CA LEU A 67 22.05 25.50 -1.46
C LEU A 67 23.25 26.22 -0.83
#